data_AF-A0A2I0WYL5-F1
#
_entry.id   AF-A0A2I0WYL5-F1
#
_cell.length_a   1.000
_cell.length_b   1.000
_cell.length_c   1.000
_cell.angle_alpha   90.00
_cell.angle_beta   90.00
_cell.angle_gamma   90.00
#
_symmetry.space_group_name_H-M   'P 1'
#
loop_
_entity.id
_entity.type
_entity.pdbx_description
1 polymer ?
#
loop_
_entity_poly.entity_id
_entity_poly.type
_entity_poly.pdbx_seq_one_letter_code
_entity_poly.pdbx_strand_id
1 'polypeptide(L)'
;MTMTSFDLQLAFVLVVSCLSYSKSQIPTTLDGPFSPETRRFDPSLRRGSEDVPMEDPRLAKKVRSNFPEQIALAASFSSTSMWISWVTGDAVIGKNVKPLNPSSVGSEVWYGEESGKYTFVRHGKAVVYSQLYPFEGLLNYTSGIIHHVRLDGQMFEICILFL
;
A
#
# COMPACT_ATOMS: atom_id res chain seq x y z
N MET A 1 -45.27 35.02 42.75
CA MET A 1 -44.00 34.27 42.85
C MET A 1 -42.94 35.14 42.17
N THR A 2 -42.16 35.88 42.95
CA THR A 2 -41.18 36.87 42.43
C THR A 2 -39.85 36.18 42.22
N MET A 3 -39.33 36.19 40.99
CA MET A 3 -37.99 35.66 40.69
C MET A 3 -36.94 36.42 41.52
N THR A 4 -36.04 35.69 42.16
CA THR A 4 -34.97 36.30 42.95
C THR A 4 -33.82 36.73 42.03
N SER A 5 -33.00 37.69 42.48
CA SER A 5 -31.82 38.17 41.73
C SER A 5 -30.88 37.02 41.31
N PHE A 6 -30.79 35.98 42.12
CA PHE A 6 -29.97 34.80 41.87
C PHE A 6 -30.54 33.95 40.71
N ASP A 7 -31.87 33.81 40.63
CA ASP A 7 -32.54 33.12 39.51
C ASP A 7 -32.32 33.84 38.18
N LEU A 8 -32.29 35.18 38.21
CA LEU A 8 -32.04 36.00 37.03
C LEU A 8 -30.58 35.88 36.55
N GLN A 9 -29.62 35.83 37.47
CA GLN A 9 -28.21 35.64 37.15
C GLN A 9 -27.92 34.24 36.60
N LEU A 10 -28.52 33.20 37.19
CA LEU A 10 -28.38 31.83 36.71
C LEU A 10 -29.00 31.65 35.32
N ALA A 11 -30.17 32.22 35.09
CA ALA A 11 -30.82 32.24 33.78
C ALA A 11 -29.95 32.97 32.73
N PHE A 12 -29.34 34.09 33.10
CA PHE A 12 -28.43 34.82 32.21
C PHE A 12 -27.20 33.99 31.83
N VAL A 13 -26.57 33.32 32.79
CA VAL A 13 -25.42 32.42 32.52
C VAL A 13 -25.80 31.23 31.64
N LEU A 14 -27.00 30.65 31.84
CA LEU A 14 -27.51 29.57 30.99
C LEU A 14 -27.80 30.04 29.56
N VAL A 15 -28.36 31.25 29.39
CA VAL A 15 -28.62 31.82 28.06
C VAL A 15 -27.30 32.12 27.34
N VAL A 16 -26.32 32.72 28.02
CA VAL A 16 -25.00 33.03 27.42
C VAL A 16 -24.24 31.75 27.06
N SER A 17 -24.30 30.71 27.90
CA SER A 17 -23.64 29.43 27.60
C SER A 17 -24.31 28.68 26.45
N CYS A 18 -25.64 28.71 26.34
CA CYS A 18 -26.38 28.19 25.17
C CYS A 18 -26.06 28.94 23.87
N LEU A 19 -25.90 30.27 23.93
CA LEU A 19 -25.52 31.09 22.76
C LEU A 19 -24.05 30.90 22.35
N SER A 20 -23.19 30.44 23.26
CA SER A 20 -21.75 30.23 23.02
C SER A 20 -21.42 28.83 22.50
N TYR A 21 -22.37 27.89 22.51
CA TYR A 21 -22.17 26.55 21.94
C TYR A 21 -22.30 26.58 20.42
N SER A 22 -21.35 27.23 19.75
CA SER A 22 -21.14 27.04 18.32
C SER A 22 -20.47 25.69 18.11
N LYS A 23 -21.29 24.66 17.87
CA LYS A 23 -20.80 23.39 17.34
C LYS A 23 -20.23 23.71 15.96
N SER A 24 -18.93 24.00 15.87
CA SER A 24 -18.24 24.13 14.59
C SER A 24 -18.39 22.79 13.88
N GLN A 25 -19.38 22.68 13.00
CA GLN A 25 -19.57 21.49 12.19
C GLN A 25 -18.34 21.37 11.30
N ILE A 26 -17.73 20.19 11.30
CA ILE A 26 -16.68 19.88 10.33
C ILE A 26 -17.32 20.07 8.95
N PRO A 27 -16.80 21.00 8.16
CA PRO A 27 -17.46 21.38 6.93
C PRO A 27 -17.44 20.19 5.95
N THR A 28 -18.52 19.99 5.21
CA THR A 28 -18.67 18.85 4.30
C THR A 28 -18.76 19.31 2.86
N THR A 29 -18.41 18.46 1.91
CA THR A 29 -18.53 18.81 0.48
C THR A 29 -19.98 19.04 0.04
N LEU A 30 -20.99 18.70 0.86
CA LEU A 30 -22.39 19.05 0.63
C LEU A 30 -22.63 20.56 0.70
N ASP A 31 -21.81 21.28 1.48
CA ASP A 31 -21.93 22.72 1.72
C ASP A 31 -21.31 23.55 0.58
N GLY A 32 -20.78 22.88 -0.45
CA GLY A 32 -20.09 23.50 -1.57
C GLY A 32 -18.59 23.69 -1.33
N PRO A 33 -17.90 24.42 -2.22
CA PRO A 33 -16.47 24.65 -2.09
C PRO A 33 -16.15 25.54 -0.89
N PHE A 34 -15.09 25.20 -0.17
CA PHE A 34 -14.54 26.05 0.89
C PHE A 34 -13.64 27.14 0.30
N SER A 35 -13.51 28.24 1.05
CA SER A 35 -12.53 29.27 0.74
C SER A 35 -11.12 28.66 0.69
N PRO A 36 -10.32 28.91 -0.36
CA PRO A 36 -8.97 28.39 -0.45
C PRO A 36 -8.10 28.82 0.74
N GLU A 37 -7.49 27.87 1.42
CA GLU A 37 -6.48 28.12 2.46
C GLU A 37 -5.09 27.78 1.93
N THR A 38 -4.13 28.69 2.14
CA THR A 38 -2.70 28.40 1.91
C THR A 38 -1.99 28.34 3.25
N ARG A 39 -1.42 27.17 3.56
CA ARG A 39 -0.51 27.04 4.70
C ARG A 39 0.85 27.62 4.31
N ARG A 40 1.37 28.54 5.12
CA ARG A 40 2.68 29.14 4.87
C ARG A 40 3.76 28.07 4.95
N PHE A 41 4.73 28.17 4.05
CA PHE A 41 5.91 27.31 4.09
C PHE A 41 6.67 27.52 5.39
N ASP A 42 6.98 26.42 6.08
CA ASP A 42 7.83 26.44 7.27
C ASP A 42 9.30 26.40 6.83
N PRO A 43 10.06 27.50 7.02
CA PRO A 43 11.44 27.58 6.56
C PRO A 43 12.40 26.69 7.36
N SER A 44 11.95 26.13 8.49
CA SER A 44 12.76 25.20 9.30
C SER A 44 12.75 23.76 8.76
N LEU A 45 11.88 23.45 7.78
CA LEU A 45 11.79 22.11 7.20
C LEU A 45 13.08 21.74 6.46
N ARG A 46 13.50 20.49 6.66
CA ARG A 46 14.70 19.93 6.02
C ARG A 46 14.57 19.94 4.50
N ARG A 47 15.68 20.18 3.80
CA ARG A 47 15.77 20.01 2.35
C ARG A 47 16.02 18.54 2.02
N GLY A 48 15.01 17.87 1.47
CA GLY A 48 15.09 16.48 1.02
C GLY A 48 14.98 15.43 2.14
N SER A 49 15.00 14.16 1.74
CA SER A 49 14.96 12.97 2.60
C SER A 49 16.21 12.11 2.36
N GLU A 50 16.70 11.44 3.39
CA GLU A 50 17.73 10.42 3.22
C GLU A 50 17.08 9.14 2.72
N ASP A 51 17.74 8.47 1.78
CA ASP A 51 17.33 7.13 1.37
C ASP A 51 17.58 6.12 2.50
N VAL A 52 16.77 5.05 2.50
CA VAL A 52 16.97 3.94 3.44
C VAL A 52 18.26 3.19 3.03
N PRO A 53 19.20 2.96 3.96
CA PRO A 53 20.46 2.27 3.64
C PRO A 53 20.20 0.82 3.21
N MET A 54 21.03 0.28 2.32
CA MET A 54 20.84 -1.05 1.73
C MET A 54 20.91 -2.17 2.77
N GLU A 55 21.65 -1.94 3.87
CA GLU A 55 21.82 -2.87 4.98
C GLU A 55 20.64 -2.85 5.96
N ASP A 56 19.63 -1.99 5.74
CA ASP A 56 18.44 -1.96 6.58
C ASP A 56 17.75 -3.34 6.57
N PRO A 57 17.43 -3.93 7.74
CA PRO A 57 16.80 -5.25 7.83
C PRO A 57 15.45 -5.38 7.11
N ARG A 58 14.81 -4.27 6.73
CA ARG A 58 13.59 -4.25 5.92
C ARG A 58 13.87 -4.50 4.44
N LEU A 59 15.05 -4.16 3.95
CA LEU A 59 15.50 -4.39 2.56
C LEU A 59 16.25 -5.71 2.40
N ALA A 60 16.77 -6.27 3.49
CA ALA A 60 17.46 -7.56 3.47
C ALA A 60 16.56 -8.69 2.95
N LYS A 61 17.11 -9.55 2.09
CA LYS A 61 16.44 -10.77 1.62
C LYS A 61 16.20 -11.73 2.79
N LYS A 62 14.93 -12.06 3.05
CA LYS A 62 14.50 -12.92 4.17
C LYS A 62 14.22 -14.36 3.78
N VAL A 63 14.10 -14.63 2.48
CA VAL A 63 13.73 -15.94 1.94
C VAL A 63 14.94 -16.62 1.29
N ARG A 64 14.96 -17.95 1.27
CA ARG A 64 16.02 -18.75 0.63
C ARG A 64 15.52 -19.26 -0.73
N SER A 65 16.44 -19.59 -1.65
CA SER A 65 16.09 -20.28 -2.90
C SER A 65 14.99 -19.57 -3.71
N ASN A 66 14.02 -20.30 -4.24
CA ASN A 66 12.91 -19.82 -5.06
C ASN A 66 11.63 -19.51 -4.26
N PHE A 67 11.73 -19.30 -2.95
CA PHE A 67 10.58 -18.87 -2.16
C PHE A 67 10.16 -17.43 -2.55
N PRO A 68 8.86 -17.11 -2.55
CA PRO A 68 8.35 -15.79 -2.90
C PRO A 68 8.88 -14.67 -2.00
N GLU A 69 9.27 -13.57 -2.61
CA GLU A 69 9.51 -12.29 -1.97
C GLU A 69 8.78 -11.16 -2.70
N GLN A 70 8.74 -9.97 -2.10
CA GLN A 70 8.14 -8.77 -2.70
C GLN A 70 6.68 -9.01 -3.15
N ILE A 71 5.93 -9.74 -2.32
CA ILE A 71 4.53 -10.07 -2.57
C ILE A 71 3.69 -8.78 -2.59
N ALA A 72 2.95 -8.60 -3.68
CA ALA A 72 2.07 -7.45 -3.89
C ALA A 72 0.72 -7.91 -4.43
N LEU A 73 -0.34 -7.28 -3.92
CA LEU A 73 -1.71 -7.49 -4.36
C LEU A 73 -2.20 -6.21 -5.05
N ALA A 74 -2.90 -6.35 -6.17
CA ALA A 74 -3.50 -5.23 -6.89
C ALA A 74 -4.94 -5.54 -7.27
N ALA A 75 -5.85 -4.57 -7.08
CA ALA A 75 -7.22 -4.71 -7.54
C ALA A 75 -7.26 -4.87 -9.06
N SER A 76 -8.21 -5.66 -9.54
CA SER A 76 -8.52 -5.78 -10.96
C SER A 76 -9.65 -4.83 -11.35
N PHE A 77 -10.16 -4.96 -12.58
CA PHE A 77 -11.29 -4.17 -13.07
C PHE A 77 -12.58 -4.39 -12.26
N SER A 78 -12.79 -5.57 -11.68
CA SER A 78 -13.94 -5.88 -10.84
C SER A 78 -13.53 -6.14 -9.39
N SER A 79 -14.45 -5.89 -8.45
CA SER A 79 -14.27 -6.22 -7.02
C SER A 79 -14.11 -7.73 -6.76
N THR A 80 -14.47 -8.55 -7.75
CA THR A 80 -14.39 -10.01 -7.76
C THR A 80 -13.12 -10.53 -8.41
N SER A 81 -12.13 -9.66 -8.65
CA SER A 81 -10.86 -10.03 -9.26
C SER A 81 -9.70 -9.23 -8.68
N MET A 82 -8.55 -9.87 -8.54
CA MET A 82 -7.31 -9.21 -8.14
C MET A 82 -6.10 -9.89 -8.79
N TRP A 83 -4.99 -9.16 -8.82
CA TRP A 83 -3.69 -9.67 -9.21
C TRP A 83 -2.86 -9.93 -7.97
N ILE A 84 -2.17 -11.05 -7.98
CA ILE A 84 -1.17 -11.43 -7.00
C ILE A 84 0.16 -11.53 -7.74
N SER A 85 1.14 -10.77 -7.26
CA SER A 85 2.45 -10.72 -7.88
C SER A 85 3.54 -10.91 -6.84
N TRP A 86 4.63 -11.55 -7.23
CA TRP A 86 5.80 -11.77 -6.37
C TRP A 86 7.04 -12.00 -7.23
N VAL A 87 8.21 -12.02 -6.60
CA VAL A 87 9.48 -12.34 -7.23
C VAL A 87 10.06 -13.62 -6.62
N THR A 88 10.68 -14.45 -7.44
CA THR A 88 11.50 -15.59 -7.00
C THR A 88 12.92 -15.49 -7.56
N GLY A 89 13.90 -16.04 -6.84
CA GLY A 89 15.31 -15.95 -7.20
C GLY A 89 15.91 -14.58 -6.93
N ASP A 90 17.20 -14.43 -7.25
CA ASP A 90 17.96 -13.20 -7.01
C ASP A 90 18.06 -12.35 -8.27
N ALA A 91 17.93 -11.03 -8.10
CA ALA A 91 18.34 -10.09 -9.11
C ALA A 91 19.87 -10.03 -9.17
N VAL A 92 20.41 -9.82 -10.37
CA VAL A 92 21.86 -9.77 -10.60
C VAL A 92 22.24 -8.42 -11.15
N ILE A 93 23.19 -7.76 -10.49
CA ILE A 93 23.83 -6.53 -10.95
C ILE A 93 25.27 -6.87 -11.35
N GLY A 94 25.70 -6.44 -12.53
CA GLY A 94 27.07 -6.67 -12.97
C GLY A 94 27.30 -6.31 -14.43
N LYS A 95 28.55 -6.46 -14.90
CA LYS A 95 28.89 -6.16 -16.31
C LYS A 95 28.24 -7.17 -17.27
N ASN A 96 28.27 -8.46 -16.92
CA ASN A 96 27.75 -9.56 -17.74
C ASN A 96 26.63 -10.29 -17.00
N VAL A 97 25.41 -9.74 -17.08
CA VAL A 97 24.22 -10.36 -16.48
C VAL A 97 23.60 -11.37 -17.44
N LYS A 98 23.04 -12.46 -16.89
CA LYS A 98 22.29 -13.47 -17.66
C LYS A 98 20.87 -13.57 -17.09
N PRO A 99 19.83 -13.28 -17.89
CA PRO A 99 18.45 -13.42 -17.44
C PRO A 99 18.13 -14.86 -17.00
N LEU A 100 17.37 -14.98 -15.92
CA LEU A 100 16.80 -16.27 -15.50
C LEU A 100 15.77 -16.76 -16.53
N ASN A 101 15.55 -18.08 -16.57
CA ASN A 101 14.48 -18.64 -17.39
C ASN A 101 13.14 -18.51 -16.64
N PRO A 102 12.17 -17.69 -17.08
CA PRO A 102 10.92 -17.51 -16.35
C PRO A 102 10.09 -18.79 -16.25
N SER A 103 10.31 -19.79 -17.12
CA SER A 103 9.61 -21.08 -17.07
C SER A 103 10.22 -22.09 -16.09
N SER A 104 11.33 -21.77 -15.39
CA SER A 104 11.93 -22.70 -14.44
C SER A 104 11.21 -22.75 -13.08
N VAL A 105 10.30 -21.81 -12.81
CA VAL A 105 9.51 -21.74 -11.57
C VAL A 105 8.05 -21.48 -11.95
N GLY A 106 7.12 -22.26 -11.39
CA GLY A 106 5.68 -22.11 -11.66
C GLY A 106 5.10 -20.84 -11.04
N SER A 107 4.12 -20.22 -11.71
CA SER A 107 3.31 -19.14 -11.14
C SER A 107 1.96 -19.71 -10.68
N GLU A 108 1.86 -20.08 -9.41
CA GLU A 108 0.68 -20.74 -8.86
C GLU A 108 0.24 -20.09 -7.56
N VAL A 109 -1.07 -19.88 -7.38
CA VAL A 109 -1.65 -19.38 -6.14
C VAL A 109 -2.71 -20.36 -5.66
N TRP A 110 -2.52 -20.83 -4.43
CA TRP A 110 -3.49 -21.60 -3.67
C TRP A 110 -4.30 -20.66 -2.78
N TYR A 111 -5.63 -20.77 -2.83
CA TYR A 111 -6.52 -19.92 -2.04
C TYR A 111 -7.80 -20.66 -1.64
N GLY A 112 -8.49 -20.11 -0.63
CA GLY A 112 -9.74 -20.65 -0.08
C GLY A 112 -10.35 -19.66 0.89
N GLU A 113 -11.48 -20.00 1.52
CA GLU A 113 -12.16 -19.10 2.47
C GLU A 113 -11.53 -19.16 3.88
N GLU A 114 -10.76 -20.21 4.18
CA GLU A 114 -10.14 -20.42 5.49
C GLU A 114 -8.64 -20.69 5.37
N SER A 115 -7.85 -20.11 6.28
CA SER A 115 -6.41 -20.37 6.37
C SER A 115 -6.15 -21.86 6.64
N GLY A 116 -5.20 -22.45 5.91
CA GLY A 116 -4.91 -23.89 5.95
C GLY A 116 -5.87 -24.76 5.13
N LYS A 117 -6.95 -24.20 4.55
CA LYS A 117 -7.87 -24.91 3.64
C LYS A 117 -7.95 -24.22 2.29
N TYR A 118 -6.94 -24.46 1.46
CA TYR A 118 -6.83 -23.87 0.12
C TYR A 118 -7.36 -24.85 -0.93
N THR A 119 -8.65 -24.79 -1.22
CA THR A 119 -9.33 -25.70 -2.16
C THR A 119 -9.24 -25.28 -3.62
N PHE A 120 -8.81 -24.05 -3.89
CA PHE A 120 -8.71 -23.50 -5.22
C PHE A 120 -7.28 -23.18 -5.59
N VAL A 121 -6.99 -23.36 -6.89
CA VAL A 121 -5.70 -23.03 -7.49
C VAL A 121 -5.89 -22.17 -8.73
N ARG A 122 -5.01 -21.19 -8.92
CA ARG A 122 -4.89 -20.42 -10.16
C ARG A 122 -3.45 -20.40 -10.63
N HIS A 123 -3.29 -20.50 -11.93
CA HIS A 123 -1.99 -20.40 -12.60
C HIS A 123 -1.88 -19.05 -13.29
N GLY A 124 -0.68 -18.52 -13.35
CA GLY A 124 -0.39 -17.25 -14.00
C GLY A 124 0.78 -17.34 -14.97
N LYS A 125 1.42 -16.18 -15.16
CA LYS A 125 2.59 -16.04 -16.04
C LYS A 125 3.78 -15.58 -15.24
N ALA A 126 4.96 -15.82 -15.81
CA ALA A 126 6.24 -15.38 -15.26
C ALA A 126 7.00 -14.61 -16.34
N VAL A 127 7.73 -13.58 -15.94
CA VAL A 127 8.57 -12.76 -16.82
C VAL A 127 9.87 -12.38 -16.10
N VAL A 128 10.89 -12.02 -16.88
CA VAL A 128 12.14 -11.43 -16.40
C VAL A 128 12.39 -10.20 -17.24
N TYR A 129 12.92 -9.13 -16.64
CA TYR A 129 13.38 -7.97 -17.39
C TYR A 129 14.85 -7.70 -17.11
N SER A 130 15.48 -6.98 -18.04
CA SER A 130 16.86 -6.54 -17.90
C SER A 130 16.98 -5.06 -18.24
N GLN A 131 17.87 -4.39 -17.52
CA GLN A 131 18.25 -3.01 -17.77
C GLN A 131 19.72 -3.02 -18.20
N LEU A 132 19.94 -2.71 -19.48
CA LEU A 132 21.22 -2.87 -20.14
C LEU A 132 21.76 -1.50 -20.58
N TYR A 133 23.02 -1.24 -20.26
CA TYR A 133 23.73 -0.02 -20.57
C TYR A 133 24.91 -0.33 -21.51
N PRO A 134 24.88 0.13 -22.77
CA PRO A 134 25.94 -0.09 -23.74
C PRO A 134 27.06 0.96 -23.60
N PHE A 135 27.43 1.32 -22.37
CA PHE A 135 28.44 2.34 -22.08
C PHE A 135 29.48 1.81 -21.12
N GLU A 136 30.75 2.15 -21.37
CA GLU A 136 31.86 1.75 -20.51
C GLU A 136 31.68 2.30 -19.09
N GLY A 137 31.98 1.47 -18.09
CA GLY A 137 31.89 1.83 -16.68
C GLY A 137 30.50 1.65 -16.05
N LEU A 138 29.44 1.43 -16.84
CA LEU A 138 28.10 1.17 -16.30
C LEU A 138 27.85 -0.33 -16.04
N LEU A 139 27.03 -0.63 -15.03
CA LEU A 139 26.62 -1.99 -14.67
C LEU A 139 25.22 -2.27 -15.18
N ASN A 140 25.03 -3.48 -15.69
CA ASN A 140 23.75 -4.01 -16.13
C ASN A 140 23.00 -4.65 -14.96
N TYR A 141 21.69 -4.81 -15.15
CA TYR A 141 20.80 -5.47 -14.20
C TYR A 141 19.92 -6.48 -14.92
N THR A 142 19.65 -7.60 -14.26
CA THR A 142 18.51 -8.48 -14.60
C THR A 142 17.74 -8.83 -13.34
N SER A 143 16.42 -8.87 -13.45
CA SER A 143 15.55 -9.19 -12.32
C SER A 143 15.59 -10.67 -11.94
N GLY A 144 15.07 -10.97 -10.75
CA GLY A 144 14.51 -12.29 -10.46
C GLY A 144 13.32 -12.61 -11.38
N ILE A 145 12.73 -13.79 -11.22
CA ILE A 145 11.52 -14.17 -11.97
C ILE A 145 10.32 -13.49 -11.33
N ILE A 146 9.61 -12.68 -12.10
CA ILE A 146 8.43 -11.94 -11.67
C ILE A 146 7.18 -12.72 -12.08
N HIS A 147 6.34 -13.03 -11.10
CA HIS A 147 5.12 -13.80 -11.29
C HIS A 147 3.90 -12.89 -11.21
N HIS A 148 2.91 -13.16 -12.05
CA HIS A 148 1.61 -12.50 -12.01
C HIS A 148 0.50 -13.54 -12.18
N VAL A 149 -0.34 -13.68 -11.16
CA VAL A 149 -1.52 -14.55 -11.15
C VAL A 149 -2.76 -13.69 -10.96
N ARG A 150 -3.74 -13.84 -11.85
CA ARG A 150 -5.05 -13.20 -11.68
C ARG A 150 -5.98 -14.19 -10.98
N LEU A 151 -6.54 -13.75 -9.86
CA LEU A 151 -7.70 -14.40 -9.27
C LEU A 151 -8.98 -13.75 -9.82
N ASP A 152 -9.98 -14.57 -10.09
CA ASP A 152 -11.31 -14.16 -10.50
C ASP A 152 -12.37 -15.13 -9.98
N GLY A 153 -13.57 -14.62 -9.76
CA GLY A 153 -14.71 -15.39 -9.24
C GLY A 153 -15.25 -14.79 -7.93
N GLN A 154 -15.93 -15.60 -7.13
CA GLN A 154 -16.51 -15.12 -5.86
C GLN A 154 -15.39 -14.93 -4.82
N MET A 155 -14.82 -13.72 -4.79
CA MET A 155 -13.64 -13.36 -3.99
C MET A 155 -14.00 -12.60 -2.71
N PHE A 156 -14.98 -13.09 -1.95
CA PHE A 156 -15.27 -12.53 -0.63
C PHE A 156 -14.47 -13.30 0.41
N GLU A 157 -13.66 -12.58 1.21
CA GLU A 157 -12.97 -13.12 2.39
C GLU A 157 -12.06 -14.33 2.12
N ILE A 158 -11.21 -14.26 1.09
CA ILE A 158 -10.29 -15.35 0.77
C ILE A 158 -8.95 -15.26 1.52
N CYS A 159 -8.45 -16.40 1.98
CA CYS A 159 -7.10 -16.64 2.45
C CYS A 159 -6.22 -17.15 1.30
N ILE A 160 -4.99 -16.65 1.21
CA ILE A 160 -4.01 -17.01 0.17
C ILE A 160 -2.81 -17.69 0.82
N LEU A 161 -2.28 -18.73 0.19
CA LEU A 161 -1.02 -19.35 0.54
C LEU A 161 0.09 -18.90 -0.41
N PHE A 162 1.20 -18.45 0.16
CA PHE A 162 2.44 -18.16 -0.56
C PHE A 162 3.45 -19.25 -0.22
N LEU A 163 3.80 -20.09 -1.20
CA LEU A 163 4.83 -21.14 -1.10
C LEU A 163 6.01 -20.79 -1.99
#